data_AF-A0A6A2X584-F1
#
_entry.id   AF-A0A6A2X584-F1
#
_cell.length_a   1.000
_cell.length_b   1.000
_cell.length_c   1.000
_cell.angle_alpha   90.00
_cell.angle_beta   90.00
_cell.angle_gamma   90.00
#
_symmetry.space_group_name_H-M   'P 1'
#
loop_
_entity.id
_entity.type
_entity.pdbx_description
1 polymer ?
#
loop_
_entity_poly.entity_id
_entity_poly.type
_entity_poly.pdbx_seq_one_letter_code
_entity_poly.pdbx_strand_id
1 'polypeptide(L)'
;MIPIFVAFPLVVSSSLGSVLSSPDSGRRKLVNHTFNPDKYSQKLRRVDAYLKKINKPAVKTIKASSLKLSSPDGDVIDCVPSHLQHAFDHRELRGKKPLDPPARPKGHNSTEVGSESFQLWTDTGESCPKGTVPIRRTTEKDILRACSVRRYGRRRRHVRRDSTSSGHEHAVVFENGDQYYGAKAIINVWAPRVTNAYEHVPKLSVNPELYGDNRPRFFIYWTNDAYHTTGCYNLLCSGFVQISNKIAIGAAISPRSTVNGRQFDIGLMVWKDPKHGHWWLEFGSGLLVGYWAAFLFSHLRSHANMVQFGGEIVNTRSLGFHTSTQMGSGRFAREGFGKAAYFRNLQTVDWDNNLVPFKNLRLLADHSNCYDIRQGRNDVWGTYFYYGGPGRNVRCP
;
A
#
# COMPACT_ATOMS: atom_id res chain seq x y z
N MET A 1 10.38 -26.68 2.15
CA MET A 1 9.10 -26.10 1.68
C MET A 1 9.21 -24.59 1.76
N ILE A 2 9.08 -23.89 0.63
CA ILE A 2 9.12 -22.43 0.57
C ILE A 2 7.67 -21.95 0.59
N PRO A 3 7.20 -21.23 1.63
CA PRO A 3 5.86 -20.65 1.62
C PRO A 3 5.84 -19.54 0.58
N ILE A 4 5.13 -19.80 -0.53
CA ILE A 4 4.82 -18.80 -1.52
C ILE A 4 3.75 -17.87 -0.92
N PHE A 5 3.97 -16.56 -1.02
CA PHE A 5 3.16 -15.55 -0.33
C PHE A 5 2.22 -14.83 -1.30
N VAL A 6 0.92 -14.90 -1.04
CA VAL A 6 -0.09 -13.98 -1.57
C VAL A 6 -0.95 -13.43 -0.42
N ALA A 7 -0.29 -12.66 0.45
CA ALA A 7 -0.97 -11.55 1.12
C ALA A 7 -1.20 -10.41 0.11
N PHE A 8 -1.70 -9.25 0.57
CA PHE A 8 -1.23 -7.96 0.03
C PHE A 8 0.18 -7.71 0.59
N PRO A 9 1.29 -8.00 -0.12
CA PRO A 9 2.53 -8.36 0.58
C PRO A 9 3.62 -7.26 0.47
N LEU A 10 4.71 -7.13 1.25
CA LEU A 10 5.22 -7.70 2.52
C LEU A 10 6.71 -7.20 2.68
N VAL A 11 7.27 -7.19 3.90
CA VAL A 11 8.60 -7.72 4.29
C VAL A 11 9.94 -7.36 3.54
N VAL A 12 10.80 -6.66 4.31
CA VAL A 12 12.27 -6.84 4.52
C VAL A 12 13.23 -6.16 3.53
N SER A 13 14.38 -5.58 3.92
CA SER A 13 14.99 -5.22 5.23
C SER A 13 16.04 -4.09 5.05
N SER A 14 16.67 -3.73 6.16
CA SER A 14 17.71 -2.70 6.37
C SER A 14 19.12 -3.29 6.16
N SER A 15 20.28 -2.74 6.55
CA SER A 15 20.78 -1.49 7.19
C SER A 15 22.32 -1.48 6.93
N LEU A 16 23.16 -0.45 7.12
CA LEU A 16 23.15 0.97 7.57
C LEU A 16 24.43 1.60 6.91
N GLY A 17 24.82 2.86 7.08
CA GLY A 17 24.22 3.97 7.83
C GLY A 17 25.06 5.25 7.75
N SER A 18 24.58 6.29 8.42
CA SER A 18 25.32 7.52 8.71
C SER A 18 25.73 7.52 10.18
N VAL A 19 27.00 7.80 10.46
CA VAL A 19 27.50 7.94 11.84
C VAL A 19 26.99 9.25 12.42
N LEU A 20 26.41 9.19 13.62
CA LEU A 20 26.38 10.33 14.54
C LEU A 20 26.68 9.82 15.95
N SER A 21 27.56 10.54 16.60
CA SER A 21 28.33 10.08 17.76
C SER A 21 27.70 10.45 19.09
N SER A 22 27.69 9.52 20.04
CA SER A 22 27.67 9.85 21.48
C SER A 22 29.10 10.14 21.99
N PRO A 23 29.26 10.80 23.16
CA PRO A 23 30.56 11.27 23.62
C PRO A 23 31.40 10.10 24.12
N ASP A 24 32.61 9.99 23.60
CA ASP A 24 33.63 9.11 24.14
C ASP A 24 34.92 9.92 24.34
N SER A 25 35.63 9.65 25.42
CA SER A 25 36.77 10.42 25.90
C SER A 25 38.02 10.07 25.10
N GLY A 26 38.08 10.54 23.86
CA GLY A 26 39.18 10.26 22.95
C GLY A 26 39.19 11.19 21.74
N ARG A 27 40.37 11.78 21.45
CA ARG A 27 40.64 12.77 20.39
C ARG A 27 39.88 12.50 19.06
N ARG A 28 38.74 13.16 18.84
CA ARG A 28 38.05 13.18 17.53
C ARG A 28 38.48 14.38 16.71
N LYS A 29 38.99 14.15 15.49
CA LYS A 29 39.15 15.19 14.47
C LYS A 29 37.76 15.70 14.05
N LEU A 30 37.53 17.02 14.08
CA LEU A 30 36.35 17.62 13.47
C LEU A 30 36.35 17.33 11.96
N VAL A 31 35.22 16.84 11.45
CA VAL A 31 34.94 16.80 10.00
C VAL A 31 33.95 17.91 9.69
N ASN A 32 34.44 19.00 9.10
CA ASN A 32 33.58 20.11 8.68
C ASN A 32 32.69 19.68 7.51
N HIS A 33 31.37 19.70 7.73
CA HIS A 33 30.39 19.60 6.64
C HIS A 33 30.27 20.95 5.91
N THR A 34 31.30 21.32 5.14
CA THR A 34 31.26 22.52 4.31
C THR A 34 30.18 22.38 3.24
N PHE A 35 29.19 23.28 3.26
CA PHE A 35 28.18 23.37 2.21
C PHE A 35 28.86 23.63 0.86
N ASN A 36 28.63 22.75 -0.12
CA ASN A 36 29.23 22.84 -1.44
C ASN A 36 28.11 23.13 -2.47
N PRO A 37 27.99 24.38 -2.96
CA PRO A 37 26.91 24.78 -3.87
C PRO A 37 26.88 23.97 -5.18
N ASP A 38 28.04 23.58 -5.71
CA ASP A 38 28.14 22.84 -6.98
C ASP A 38 27.63 21.40 -6.85
N LYS A 39 27.91 20.73 -5.73
CA LYS A 39 27.34 19.40 -5.45
C LYS A 39 25.83 19.48 -5.24
N TYR A 40 25.33 20.56 -4.62
CA TYR A 40 23.90 20.78 -4.45
C TYR A 40 23.19 21.03 -5.80
N SER A 41 23.72 21.92 -6.64
CA SER A 41 23.17 22.22 -7.97
C SER A 41 23.22 21.01 -8.90
N GLN A 42 24.29 20.20 -8.88
CA GLN A 42 24.35 18.94 -9.61
C GLN A 42 23.32 17.91 -9.11
N LYS A 43 23.05 17.86 -7.79
CA LYS A 43 22.00 16.99 -7.24
C LYS A 43 20.62 17.40 -7.76
N LEU A 44 20.29 18.69 -7.73
CA LEU A 44 19.02 19.23 -8.24
C LEU A 44 18.83 18.92 -9.73
N ARG A 45 19.82 19.21 -10.58
CA ARG A 45 19.77 18.88 -12.02
C ARG A 45 19.50 17.38 -12.29
N ARG A 46 20.03 16.48 -11.45
CA ARG A 46 19.75 15.03 -11.52
C ARG A 46 18.33 14.67 -11.07
N VAL A 47 17.77 15.38 -10.10
CA VAL A 47 16.36 15.24 -9.69
C VAL A 47 15.44 15.73 -10.81
N ASP A 48 15.68 16.91 -11.38
CA ASP A 48 14.88 17.46 -12.49
C ASP A 48 14.86 16.53 -13.71
N ALA A 49 16.03 16.02 -14.12
CA ALA A 49 16.14 15.06 -15.22
C ALA A 49 15.42 13.74 -14.91
N TYR A 50 15.37 13.32 -13.65
CA TYR A 50 14.62 12.14 -13.23
C TYR A 50 13.11 12.40 -13.21
N LEU A 51 12.66 13.53 -12.67
CA LEU A 51 11.24 13.94 -12.64
C LEU A 51 10.67 14.07 -14.06
N LYS A 52 11.40 14.70 -14.99
CA LYS A 52 11.03 14.78 -16.42
C LYS A 52 10.92 13.41 -17.10
N LYS A 53 11.59 12.39 -16.56
CA LYS A 53 11.53 11.00 -17.06
C LYS A 53 10.38 10.21 -16.45
N ILE A 54 10.06 10.41 -15.18
CA ILE A 54 9.04 9.61 -14.47
C ILE A 54 7.64 10.22 -14.51
N ASN A 55 7.48 11.54 -14.56
CA ASN A 55 6.16 12.16 -14.71
C ASN A 55 5.77 12.15 -16.19
N LYS A 56 4.62 11.54 -16.51
CA LYS A 56 4.12 11.44 -17.89
C LYS A 56 3.44 12.74 -18.33
N PRO A 57 3.39 13.05 -19.63
CA PRO A 57 2.60 14.17 -20.15
C PRO A 57 1.12 14.03 -19.76
N ALA A 58 0.57 15.07 -19.16
CA ALA A 58 -0.82 15.13 -18.71
C ALA A 58 -1.63 16.03 -19.66
N VAL A 59 -2.89 15.65 -19.94
CA VAL A 59 -3.84 16.53 -20.68
C VAL A 59 -4.62 17.45 -19.75
N LYS A 60 -4.64 17.12 -18.45
CA LYS A 60 -5.21 17.94 -17.38
C LYS A 60 -4.42 17.65 -16.10
N THR A 61 -4.19 18.68 -15.28
CA THR A 61 -3.65 18.53 -13.92
C THR A 61 -4.68 19.06 -12.92
N ILE A 62 -5.01 18.26 -11.92
CA ILE A 62 -5.91 18.61 -10.81
C ILE A 62 -5.05 18.78 -9.56
N LYS A 63 -5.25 19.87 -8.82
CA LYS A 63 -4.64 20.05 -7.49
C LYS A 63 -5.66 19.61 -6.45
N ALA A 64 -5.26 18.71 -5.56
CA ALA A 64 -6.12 18.23 -4.50
C ALA A 64 -6.28 19.31 -3.42
N SER A 65 -7.43 19.98 -3.46
CA SER A 65 -7.90 20.92 -2.44
C SER A 65 -9.27 20.45 -1.95
N SER A 66 -9.41 20.17 -0.66
CA SER A 66 -10.72 19.84 -0.12
C SER A 66 -11.39 21.10 0.41
N LEU A 67 -12.62 21.34 -0.03
CA LEU A 67 -13.50 22.35 0.59
C LEU A 67 -13.85 22.02 2.05
N LYS A 68 -13.60 20.78 2.50
CA LYS A 68 -13.99 20.24 3.81
C LYS A 68 -12.84 20.16 4.82
N LEU A 69 -11.58 20.38 4.41
CA LEU A 69 -10.42 20.42 5.29
C LEU A 69 -9.70 21.76 5.15
N SER A 70 -9.34 22.39 6.27
CA SER A 70 -8.56 23.63 6.34
C SER A 70 -7.13 23.54 5.79
N SER A 71 -6.73 22.40 5.21
CA SER A 71 -5.41 22.19 4.62
C SER A 71 -5.49 21.15 3.49
N PRO A 72 -5.13 21.51 2.23
CA PRO A 72 -5.00 20.54 1.15
C PRO A 72 -3.96 19.46 1.51
N ASP A 73 -4.09 18.26 0.98
CA ASP A 73 -3.00 17.25 1.07
C ASP A 73 -1.77 17.65 0.24
N GLY A 74 -1.95 18.55 -0.73
CA GLY A 74 -0.90 18.98 -1.65
C GLY A 74 -0.64 17.96 -2.76
N ASP A 75 -1.51 16.95 -2.91
CA ASP A 75 -1.42 16.02 -4.02
C ASP A 75 -1.72 16.76 -5.33
N VAL A 76 -0.95 16.41 -6.36
CA VAL A 76 -1.15 16.90 -7.72
C VAL A 76 -1.42 15.67 -8.59
N ILE A 77 -2.60 15.62 -9.19
CA ILE A 77 -3.07 14.48 -9.98
C ILE A 77 -2.98 14.85 -11.46
N ASP A 78 -2.20 14.09 -12.20
CA ASP A 78 -2.04 14.23 -13.64
C ASP A 78 -2.96 13.24 -14.35
N CYS A 79 -3.89 13.76 -15.15
CA CYS A 79 -4.72 12.97 -16.05
C CYS A 79 -3.90 12.62 -17.30
N VAL A 80 -3.31 11.42 -17.30
CA VAL A 80 -2.42 10.93 -18.37
C VAL A 80 -3.25 10.10 -19.36
N PRO A 81 -3.11 10.26 -20.68
CA PRO A 81 -3.79 9.42 -21.65
C PRO A 81 -3.55 7.93 -21.36
N SER A 82 -4.61 7.11 -21.38
CA SER A 82 -4.56 5.75 -20.83
C SER A 82 -3.50 4.86 -21.46
N HIS A 83 -3.17 5.08 -22.73
CA HIS A 83 -2.13 4.36 -23.49
C HIS A 83 -0.69 4.88 -23.26
N LEU A 84 -0.50 6.00 -22.54
CA LEU A 84 0.80 6.60 -22.22
C LEU A 84 1.22 6.41 -20.74
N GLN A 85 0.38 5.77 -19.94
CA GLN A 85 0.69 5.45 -18.53
C GLN A 85 1.93 4.54 -18.40
N HIS A 86 2.54 4.54 -17.21
CA HIS A 86 3.78 3.80 -16.88
C HIS A 86 3.74 2.32 -17.23
N ALA A 87 2.58 1.67 -17.22
CA ALA A 87 2.41 0.27 -17.60
C ALA A 87 3.05 -0.04 -18.97
N PHE A 88 2.85 0.84 -19.95
CA PHE A 88 3.26 0.64 -21.35
C PHE A 88 4.75 0.91 -21.62
N ASP A 89 5.51 1.33 -20.60
CA ASP A 89 6.98 1.31 -20.68
C ASP A 89 7.52 -0.13 -20.67
N HIS A 90 6.77 -1.09 -20.11
CA HIS A 90 7.14 -2.51 -20.05
C HIS A 90 7.23 -3.11 -21.44
N ARG A 91 8.31 -3.87 -21.73
CA ARG A 91 8.60 -4.42 -23.07
C ARG A 91 7.42 -5.23 -23.65
N GLU A 92 6.77 -6.04 -22.83
CA GLU A 92 5.65 -6.91 -23.24
C GLU A 92 4.26 -6.23 -23.23
N LEU A 93 4.15 -5.02 -22.67
CA LEU A 93 2.90 -4.24 -22.70
C LEU A 93 2.94 -3.16 -23.78
N ARG A 94 4.11 -2.64 -24.13
CA ARG A 94 4.30 -1.54 -25.09
C ARG A 94 3.50 -1.74 -26.38
N GLY A 95 2.78 -0.70 -26.78
CA GLY A 95 1.94 -0.69 -27.98
C GLY A 95 0.57 -1.37 -27.82
N LYS A 96 0.32 -2.09 -26.73
CA LYS A 96 -1.01 -2.61 -26.39
C LYS A 96 -1.90 -1.50 -25.83
N LYS A 97 -3.21 -1.70 -25.90
CA LYS A 97 -4.22 -0.89 -25.19
C LYS A 97 -4.64 -1.61 -23.91
N PRO A 98 -5.24 -0.91 -22.92
CA PRO A 98 -5.90 -1.57 -21.82
C PRO A 98 -6.98 -2.56 -22.30
N LEU A 99 -7.14 -3.68 -21.60
CA LEU A 99 -8.21 -4.65 -21.86
C LEU A 99 -9.58 -4.12 -21.43
N ASP A 100 -10.63 -4.65 -22.06
CA ASP A 100 -12.01 -4.49 -21.60
C ASP A 100 -12.22 -5.12 -20.20
N PRO A 101 -13.22 -4.65 -19.43
CA PRO A 101 -13.61 -5.23 -18.15
C PRO A 101 -13.80 -6.76 -18.19
N PRO A 102 -13.29 -7.50 -17.18
CA PRO A 102 -13.46 -8.95 -17.09
C PRO A 102 -14.83 -9.33 -16.54
N ALA A 103 -15.16 -10.62 -16.57
CA ALA A 103 -16.25 -11.14 -15.76
C ALA A 103 -15.88 -11.05 -14.26
N ARG A 104 -16.79 -10.53 -13.44
CA ARG A 104 -16.69 -10.60 -11.97
C ARG A 104 -17.01 -12.02 -11.48
N PRO A 105 -16.53 -12.42 -10.28
CA PRO A 105 -16.89 -13.70 -9.69
C PRO A 105 -18.39 -13.86 -9.45
N LYS A 106 -18.91 -15.08 -9.56
CA LYS A 106 -20.30 -15.41 -9.22
C LYS A 106 -20.54 -15.15 -7.72
N GLY A 107 -21.73 -14.63 -7.38
CA GLY A 107 -22.04 -14.14 -6.03
C GLY A 107 -21.48 -12.75 -5.71
N HIS A 108 -20.82 -12.07 -6.66
CA HIS A 108 -20.46 -10.67 -6.50
C HIS A 108 -21.67 -9.75 -6.76
N ASN A 109 -22.38 -9.40 -5.69
CA ASN A 109 -23.44 -8.39 -5.75
C ASN A 109 -22.84 -6.97 -5.67
N SER A 110 -22.35 -6.45 -6.80
CA SER A 110 -22.06 -5.02 -6.95
C SER A 110 -23.34 -4.27 -7.26
N THR A 111 -23.98 -3.67 -6.26
CA THR A 111 -24.81 -2.50 -6.52
C THR A 111 -23.87 -1.34 -6.86
N GLU A 112 -23.99 -0.78 -8.06
CA GLU A 112 -23.33 0.49 -8.43
C GLU A 112 -24.01 1.66 -7.69
N VAL A 113 -23.95 1.65 -6.35
CA VAL A 113 -24.40 2.76 -5.51
C VAL A 113 -23.51 3.95 -5.83
N GLY A 114 -24.15 5.10 -6.07
CA GLY A 114 -23.53 6.26 -6.70
C GLY A 114 -22.19 6.68 -6.10
N SER A 115 -21.25 6.99 -7.01
CA SER A 115 -19.87 7.45 -6.80
C SER A 115 -19.58 8.22 -5.50
N GLU A 116 -19.37 7.50 -4.39
CA GLU A 116 -18.81 8.11 -3.18
C GLU A 116 -17.38 8.61 -3.46
N SER A 117 -17.11 9.88 -3.11
CA SER A 117 -15.77 10.47 -3.22
C SER A 117 -14.89 9.90 -2.11
N PHE A 118 -14.11 8.87 -2.42
CA PHE A 118 -13.16 8.25 -1.49
C PHE A 118 -11.81 8.97 -1.42
N GLN A 119 -11.57 9.99 -2.23
CA GLN A 119 -10.28 10.67 -2.32
C GLN A 119 -10.42 12.19 -2.40
N LEU A 120 -9.52 12.92 -1.74
CA LEU A 120 -9.63 14.37 -1.58
C LEU A 120 -9.55 15.16 -2.91
N TRP A 121 -8.92 14.59 -3.94
CA TRP A 121 -8.78 15.26 -5.25
C TRP A 121 -10.08 15.31 -6.07
N THR A 122 -11.10 14.52 -5.70
CA THR A 122 -12.44 14.55 -6.31
C THR A 122 -13.46 15.39 -5.52
N ASP A 123 -13.10 15.90 -4.33
CA ASP A 123 -14.01 16.68 -3.46
C ASP A 123 -14.47 18.01 -4.07
N THR A 124 -13.73 18.57 -5.03
CA THR A 124 -14.09 19.80 -5.76
C THR A 124 -15.08 19.57 -6.90
N GLY A 125 -15.45 18.31 -7.17
CA GLY A 125 -16.17 17.92 -8.38
C GLY A 125 -15.27 17.80 -9.62
N GLU A 126 -13.97 18.08 -9.50
CA GLU A 126 -13.03 17.82 -10.58
C GLU A 126 -12.83 16.33 -10.84
N SER A 127 -12.75 15.97 -12.12
CA SER A 127 -12.45 14.61 -12.57
C SER A 127 -11.51 14.62 -13.77
N CYS A 128 -10.91 13.45 -14.05
CA CYS A 128 -10.09 13.24 -15.23
C CYS A 128 -10.96 12.88 -16.46
N PRO A 129 -10.68 13.42 -17.66
CA PRO A 129 -11.44 13.13 -18.88
C PRO A 129 -11.50 11.63 -19.22
N LYS A 130 -12.55 11.21 -19.95
CA LYS A 130 -12.63 9.85 -20.52
C LYS A 130 -11.39 9.57 -21.38
N GLY A 131 -10.86 8.34 -21.34
CA GLY A 131 -9.64 7.95 -22.05
C GLY A 131 -8.33 8.36 -21.35
N THR A 132 -8.39 8.90 -20.13
CA THR A 132 -7.22 9.22 -19.29
C THR A 132 -7.26 8.44 -17.97
N VAL A 133 -6.13 8.36 -17.27
CA VAL A 133 -6.02 7.80 -15.92
C VAL A 133 -5.36 8.83 -14.99
N PRO A 134 -5.90 9.06 -13.78
CA PRO A 134 -5.27 9.93 -12.78
C PRO A 134 -4.03 9.27 -12.16
N ILE A 135 -2.90 9.96 -12.24
CA ILE A 135 -1.62 9.55 -11.66
C ILE A 135 -1.15 10.61 -10.68
N ARG A 136 -0.84 10.24 -9.43
CA ARG A 136 -0.22 11.18 -8.48
C ARG A 136 1.18 11.57 -8.97
N ARG A 137 1.37 12.86 -9.29
CA ARG A 137 2.64 13.44 -9.70
C ARG A 137 3.69 13.22 -8.61
N THR A 138 4.87 12.74 -9.00
CA THR A 138 6.03 12.69 -8.09
C THR A 138 6.69 14.08 -8.05
N THR A 139 6.94 14.60 -6.85
CA THR A 139 7.53 15.94 -6.65
C THR A 139 9.03 15.87 -6.35
N GLU A 140 9.73 16.98 -6.47
CA GLU A 140 11.14 17.10 -6.03
C GLU A 140 11.30 16.71 -4.55
N LYS A 141 10.38 17.17 -3.69
CA LYS A 141 10.34 16.82 -2.27
C LYS A 141 10.25 15.30 -2.07
N ASP A 142 9.50 14.59 -2.92
CA ASP A 142 9.36 13.14 -2.85
C ASP A 142 10.68 12.42 -3.17
N ILE A 143 11.41 12.91 -4.18
CA ILE A 143 12.72 12.37 -4.56
C ILE A 143 13.79 12.69 -3.51
N LEU A 144 13.74 13.88 -2.90
CA LEU A 144 14.71 14.31 -1.91
C LEU A 144 14.58 13.58 -0.55
N ARG A 145 13.38 13.09 -0.19
CA ARG A 145 13.19 12.21 0.98
C ARG A 145 13.82 10.82 0.78
N ALA A 146 13.90 10.34 -0.44
CA ALA A 146 14.42 9.00 -0.72
C ALA A 146 15.95 8.93 -0.69
N CYS A 147 16.49 7.86 -0.10
CA CYS A 147 17.95 7.65 -0.05
C CYS A 147 18.63 7.47 -1.43
N SER A 148 17.87 7.30 -2.52
CA SER A 148 18.42 7.28 -3.87
C SER A 148 17.38 7.63 -4.94
N VAL A 149 17.69 8.66 -5.74
CA VAL A 149 16.90 9.07 -6.93
C VAL A 149 16.59 7.87 -7.84
N ARG A 150 17.57 6.98 -8.08
CA ARG A 150 17.41 5.81 -8.96
C ARG A 150 16.59 4.67 -8.35
N ARG A 151 16.26 4.72 -7.05
CA ARG A 151 15.51 3.68 -6.32
C ARG A 151 14.20 4.18 -5.71
N TYR A 152 13.77 5.41 -5.99
CA TYR A 152 12.46 5.90 -5.58
C TYR A 152 11.36 4.95 -6.07
N GLY A 153 10.42 4.58 -5.18
CA GLY A 153 9.35 3.62 -5.46
C GLY A 153 9.76 2.15 -5.62
N ARG A 154 11.06 1.83 -5.52
CA ARG A 154 11.59 0.46 -5.70
C ARG A 154 12.16 -0.08 -4.39
N ARG A 155 12.09 -1.40 -4.20
CA ARG A 155 12.67 -2.06 -3.02
C ARG A 155 14.20 -1.89 -2.95
N ARG A 156 14.74 -1.80 -1.73
CA ARG A 156 16.18 -1.82 -1.47
C ARG A 156 16.70 -3.25 -1.58
N ARG A 157 17.79 -3.48 -2.32
CA ARG A 157 18.55 -4.75 -2.26
C ARG A 157 19.30 -4.81 -0.93
N HIS A 158 19.28 -5.97 -0.27
CA HIS A 158 19.96 -6.14 1.02
C HIS A 158 21.45 -6.27 0.81
N VAL A 159 22.21 -5.49 1.58
CA VAL A 159 23.49 -5.99 2.07
C VAL A 159 23.12 -6.95 3.19
N ARG A 160 23.65 -8.17 3.13
CA ARG A 160 23.40 -9.23 4.10
C ARG A 160 23.66 -8.70 5.53
N ARG A 161 22.62 -8.62 6.34
CA ARG A 161 22.71 -8.38 7.78
C ARG A 161 22.15 -9.60 8.48
N ASP A 162 23.03 -10.38 9.07
CA ASP A 162 22.67 -11.58 9.81
C ASP A 162 22.01 -11.15 11.14
N SER A 163 20.69 -11.06 11.12
CA SER A 163 19.83 -10.83 12.28
C SER A 163 18.47 -11.44 11.98
N THR A 164 18.06 -12.43 12.78
CA THR A 164 16.89 -13.29 12.54
C THR A 164 15.53 -12.64 12.79
N SER A 165 15.50 -11.34 13.12
CA SER A 165 14.29 -10.52 13.13
C SER A 165 14.34 -9.51 11.99
N SER A 166 13.25 -9.50 11.23
CA SER A 166 13.14 -8.80 9.97
C SER A 166 12.87 -7.30 10.14
N GLY A 167 12.49 -6.90 11.36
CA GLY A 167 11.97 -5.57 11.71
C GLY A 167 10.48 -5.40 11.39
N HIS A 168 9.85 -6.33 10.67
CA HIS A 168 8.42 -6.31 10.39
C HIS A 168 7.65 -7.08 11.46
N GLU A 169 6.52 -6.53 11.89
CA GLU A 169 5.62 -7.19 12.85
C GLU A 169 4.18 -7.17 12.32
N HIS A 170 3.48 -8.28 12.50
CA HIS A 170 2.19 -8.54 11.89
C HIS A 170 1.08 -8.79 12.93
N ALA A 171 -0.14 -8.40 12.55
CA ALA A 171 -1.37 -8.93 13.14
C ALA A 171 -2.32 -9.25 11.97
N VAL A 172 -2.39 -10.53 11.58
CA VAL A 172 -2.98 -11.00 10.32
C VAL A 172 -3.83 -12.25 10.49
N VAL A 173 -4.84 -12.40 9.64
CA VAL A 173 -5.46 -13.70 9.36
C VAL A 173 -5.00 -14.24 8.02
N PHE A 174 -4.85 -15.54 7.91
CA PHE A 174 -4.46 -16.20 6.67
C PHE A 174 -5.09 -17.58 6.51
N GLU A 175 -5.18 -18.06 5.28
CA GLU A 175 -5.54 -19.44 4.96
C GLU A 175 -4.54 -19.98 3.94
N ASN A 176 -4.03 -21.19 4.17
CA ASN A 176 -3.19 -21.94 3.24
C ASN A 176 -4.06 -22.96 2.52
N GLY A 177 -3.83 -23.13 1.22
CA GLY A 177 -4.58 -24.07 0.38
C GLY A 177 -3.94 -24.18 -1.00
N ASP A 178 -4.34 -25.17 -1.79
CA ASP A 178 -3.60 -25.49 -3.02
C ASP A 178 -3.82 -24.45 -4.13
N GLN A 179 -5.04 -23.92 -4.25
CA GLN A 179 -5.42 -22.99 -5.32
C GLN A 179 -6.43 -21.93 -4.86
N TYR A 180 -6.02 -20.66 -4.93
CA TYR A 180 -6.89 -19.50 -4.80
C TYR A 180 -6.76 -18.61 -6.03
N TYR A 181 -7.90 -18.18 -6.55
CA TYR A 181 -8.00 -17.31 -7.73
C TYR A 181 -8.39 -15.88 -7.36
N GLY A 182 -8.50 -15.57 -6.07
CA GLY A 182 -8.79 -14.22 -5.60
C GLY A 182 -9.13 -14.14 -4.12
N ALA A 183 -9.28 -12.90 -3.67
CA ALA A 183 -9.58 -12.51 -2.30
C ALA A 183 -10.45 -11.26 -2.29
N LYS A 184 -11.46 -11.23 -1.41
CA LYS A 184 -12.34 -10.09 -1.19
C LYS A 184 -12.47 -9.83 0.31
N ALA A 185 -12.42 -8.56 0.69
CA ALA A 185 -12.76 -8.11 2.04
C ALA A 185 -13.21 -6.64 2.01
N ILE A 186 -13.93 -6.23 3.04
CA ILE A 186 -14.19 -4.83 3.36
C ILE A 186 -13.27 -4.44 4.51
N ILE A 187 -12.45 -3.40 4.32
CA ILE A 187 -11.47 -2.92 5.30
C ILE A 187 -11.82 -1.52 5.78
N ASN A 188 -11.75 -1.29 7.09
CA ASN A 188 -12.03 0.02 7.67
C ASN A 188 -10.81 0.96 7.66
N VAL A 189 -11.06 2.24 7.37
CA VAL A 189 -10.02 3.25 7.13
C VAL A 189 -9.70 4.03 8.41
N TRP A 190 -8.43 3.99 8.83
CA TRP A 190 -7.87 4.77 9.94
C TRP A 190 -6.62 5.54 9.51
N ALA A 191 -6.21 6.51 10.32
CA ALA A 191 -4.94 7.24 10.17
C ALA A 191 -4.04 6.96 11.40
N PRO A 192 -3.30 5.84 11.42
CA PRO A 192 -2.42 5.49 12.54
C PRO A 192 -1.28 6.52 12.69
N ARG A 193 -0.88 6.77 13.94
CA ARG A 193 0.33 7.54 14.24
C ARG A 193 1.57 6.70 14.00
N VAL A 194 2.53 7.25 13.26
CA VAL A 194 3.84 6.65 13.01
C VAL A 194 4.90 7.40 13.83
N THR A 195 5.78 6.66 14.51
CA THR A 195 6.79 7.25 15.42
C THR A 195 7.87 8.02 14.66
N ASN A 196 8.42 7.40 13.61
CA ASN A 196 9.52 7.92 12.81
C ASN A 196 9.22 7.75 11.32
N ALA A 197 9.68 8.68 10.48
CA ALA A 197 9.50 8.61 9.02
C ALA A 197 10.20 7.41 8.33
N TYR A 198 10.93 6.58 9.09
CA TYR A 198 11.56 5.32 8.68
C TYR A 198 10.81 4.06 9.15
N GLU A 199 9.77 4.21 9.96
CA GLU A 199 8.97 3.12 10.55
C GLU A 199 7.61 3.05 9.86
N HIS A 200 7.61 2.63 8.59
CA HIS A 200 6.40 2.58 7.76
C HIS A 200 5.39 1.53 8.23
N VAL A 201 4.14 1.69 7.80
CA VAL A 201 3.04 0.73 8.02
C VAL A 201 2.69 0.07 6.67
N PRO A 202 3.33 -1.06 6.27
CA PRO A 202 3.30 -1.53 4.88
C PRO A 202 1.98 -2.09 4.39
N LYS A 203 1.00 -2.38 5.26
CA LYS A 203 -0.31 -2.94 4.88
C LYS A 203 -1.50 -1.98 5.01
N LEU A 204 -1.34 -0.84 5.68
CA LEU A 204 -2.34 0.23 5.62
C LEU A 204 -1.72 1.63 5.67
N SER A 205 -1.54 2.16 4.46
CA SER A 205 -1.85 3.55 4.12
C SER A 205 -0.96 4.68 4.65
N VAL A 206 -0.01 4.47 5.57
CA VAL A 206 0.91 5.53 6.02
C VAL A 206 2.38 5.21 5.72
N ASN A 207 2.97 5.97 4.78
CA ASN A 207 4.38 5.91 4.43
C ASN A 207 4.97 7.33 4.26
N PRO A 208 5.55 7.93 5.32
CA PRO A 208 6.08 9.29 5.25
C PRO A 208 7.36 9.44 4.40
N GLU A 209 8.15 8.38 4.17
CA GLU A 209 9.28 8.45 3.21
C GLU A 209 8.73 8.66 1.79
N LEU A 210 7.74 7.86 1.39
CA LEU A 210 7.17 7.87 0.05
C LEU A 210 6.30 9.11 -0.22
N TYR A 211 5.46 9.51 0.73
CA TYR A 211 4.43 10.55 0.54
C TYR A 211 4.70 11.87 1.27
N GLY A 212 5.52 11.87 2.33
CA GLY A 212 5.82 13.08 3.11
C GLY A 212 4.73 13.48 4.11
N ASP A 213 3.69 12.66 4.29
CA ASP A 213 2.61 12.88 5.24
C ASP A 213 2.21 11.60 6.00
N ASN A 214 1.31 11.78 6.96
CA ASN A 214 0.65 10.72 7.73
C ASN A 214 -0.81 10.50 7.29
N ARG A 215 -1.19 10.89 6.06
CA ARG A 215 -2.56 10.70 5.57
C ARG A 215 -2.73 9.26 5.10
N PRO A 216 -3.88 8.60 5.36
CA PRO A 216 -4.11 7.29 4.82
C PRO A 216 -4.24 7.37 3.30
N ARG A 217 -3.47 6.59 2.55
CA ARG A 217 -3.46 6.58 1.08
C ARG A 217 -3.84 5.21 0.52
N PHE A 218 -4.58 5.20 -0.60
CA PHE A 218 -4.85 3.98 -1.35
C PHE A 218 -3.64 3.70 -2.22
N PHE A 219 -2.95 2.59 -1.99
CA PHE A 219 -1.69 2.27 -2.67
C PHE A 219 -1.72 0.82 -3.14
N ILE A 220 -0.86 0.50 -4.11
CA ILE A 220 -0.55 -0.88 -4.47
C ILE A 220 0.92 -1.17 -4.23
N TYR A 221 1.22 -2.42 -3.90
CA TYR A 221 2.58 -2.93 -3.90
C TYR A 221 2.59 -4.35 -4.45
N TRP A 222 3.60 -4.69 -5.27
CA TRP A 222 3.75 -6.01 -5.85
C TRP A 222 5.23 -6.37 -6.11
N THR A 223 5.53 -7.67 -6.11
CA THR A 223 6.84 -8.26 -6.50
C THR A 223 6.61 -9.31 -7.59
N ASN A 224 7.63 -9.61 -8.40
CA ASN A 224 7.61 -10.75 -9.33
C ASN A 224 8.27 -12.01 -8.76
N ASP A 225 8.99 -11.87 -7.64
CA ASP A 225 9.93 -12.84 -7.08
C ASP A 225 9.74 -13.04 -5.56
N ALA A 226 8.48 -13.02 -5.09
CA ALA A 226 8.10 -13.34 -3.72
C ALA A 226 9.02 -12.71 -2.65
N TYR A 227 9.33 -11.42 -2.80
CA TYR A 227 10.14 -10.67 -1.82
C TYR A 227 11.61 -11.10 -1.74
N HIS A 228 12.17 -11.63 -2.82
CA HIS A 228 13.62 -11.82 -2.92
C HIS A 228 14.36 -10.53 -3.30
N THR A 229 14.11 -9.94 -4.46
CA THR A 229 14.90 -8.81 -4.99
C THR A 229 14.10 -7.67 -5.63
N THR A 230 12.87 -7.93 -6.10
CA THR A 230 12.03 -6.91 -6.75
C THR A 230 11.02 -6.29 -5.77
N GLY A 231 10.22 -5.35 -6.28
CA GLY A 231 9.22 -4.64 -5.52
C GLY A 231 8.92 -3.27 -6.10
N CYS A 232 7.64 -2.99 -6.34
CA CYS A 232 7.17 -1.73 -6.89
C CYS A 232 6.02 -1.14 -6.07
N TYR A 233 6.16 0.12 -5.66
CA TYR A 233 5.06 0.92 -5.13
C TYR A 233 4.31 1.64 -6.25
N ASN A 234 2.97 1.59 -6.21
CA ASN A 234 2.08 2.33 -7.09
C ASN A 234 2.42 2.13 -8.59
N LEU A 235 2.38 3.22 -9.35
CA LEU A 235 2.75 3.27 -10.78
C LEU A 235 4.22 3.67 -10.99
N LEU A 236 5.07 3.62 -9.96
CA LEU A 236 6.48 4.06 -10.04
C LEU A 236 7.38 3.08 -10.84
N CYS A 237 6.80 1.97 -11.30
CA CYS A 237 7.38 1.02 -12.24
C CYS A 237 6.26 0.48 -13.15
N SER A 238 6.66 0.08 -14.36
CA SER A 238 5.76 -0.49 -15.34
C SER A 238 5.27 -1.89 -14.95
N GLY A 239 3.96 -2.13 -14.99
CA GLY A 239 3.39 -3.47 -14.84
C GLY A 239 1.88 -3.45 -14.60
N PHE A 240 1.42 -2.68 -13.61
CA PHE A 240 -0.01 -2.48 -13.38
C PHE A 240 -0.60 -1.56 -14.45
N VAL A 241 -1.62 -2.02 -15.15
CA VAL A 241 -2.40 -1.25 -16.14
C VAL A 241 -3.64 -0.71 -15.43
N GLN A 242 -3.64 0.58 -15.10
CA GLN A 242 -4.83 1.27 -14.61
C GLN A 242 -5.82 1.51 -15.76
N ILE A 243 -7.12 1.31 -15.51
CA ILE A 243 -8.18 1.56 -16.49
C ILE A 243 -9.16 2.66 -16.06
N SER A 244 -9.33 2.87 -14.75
CA SER A 244 -10.28 3.85 -14.22
C SER A 244 -9.72 5.27 -14.24
N ASN A 245 -10.57 6.21 -14.66
CA ASN A 245 -10.35 7.65 -14.56
C ASN A 245 -10.85 8.25 -13.23
N LYS A 246 -11.44 7.43 -12.33
CA LYS A 246 -12.14 7.88 -11.10
C LYS A 246 -11.33 7.73 -9.81
N ILE A 247 -10.23 6.97 -9.81
CA ILE A 247 -9.41 6.71 -8.61
C ILE A 247 -7.92 6.79 -8.92
N ALA A 248 -7.18 7.53 -8.11
CA ALA A 248 -5.74 7.76 -8.25
C ALA A 248 -4.96 6.87 -7.28
N ILE A 249 -4.11 6.00 -7.81
CA ILE A 249 -3.23 5.17 -6.97
C ILE A 249 -2.14 6.04 -6.33
N GLY A 250 -1.98 5.89 -5.02
CA GLY A 250 -1.09 6.65 -4.16
C GLY A 250 -1.72 7.92 -3.54
N ALA A 251 -2.94 8.30 -3.93
CA ALA A 251 -3.60 9.50 -3.40
C ALA A 251 -4.31 9.24 -2.05
N ALA A 252 -4.52 10.32 -1.29
CA ALA A 252 -5.11 10.27 0.04
C ALA A 252 -6.58 9.81 0.02
N ILE A 253 -6.91 8.89 0.93
CA ILE A 253 -8.26 8.43 1.22
C ILE A 253 -8.91 9.41 2.22
N SER A 254 -10.15 9.77 1.94
CA SER A 254 -11.00 10.55 2.83
C SER A 254 -12.47 10.16 2.58
N PRO A 255 -13.33 10.16 3.61
CA PRO A 255 -13.05 10.40 5.03
C PRO A 255 -12.32 9.25 5.74
N ARG A 256 -11.96 9.45 7.01
CA ARG A 256 -11.33 8.45 7.89
C ARG A 256 -12.18 8.21 9.14
N SER A 257 -12.10 7.02 9.71
CA SER A 257 -12.84 6.64 10.92
C SER A 257 -12.35 7.38 12.16
N THR A 258 -13.23 7.57 13.14
CA THR A 258 -12.90 8.16 14.45
C THR A 258 -13.34 7.28 15.61
N VAL A 259 -12.63 7.35 16.74
CA VAL A 259 -12.93 6.54 17.93
C VAL A 259 -14.30 6.93 18.50
N ASN A 260 -15.19 5.95 18.67
CA ASN A 260 -16.60 6.12 19.05
C ASN A 260 -17.41 7.05 18.10
N GLY A 261 -16.92 7.30 16.89
CA GLY A 261 -17.57 8.17 15.91
C GLY A 261 -17.92 7.44 14.61
N ARG A 262 -18.07 8.19 13.52
CA ARG A 262 -18.35 7.63 12.19
C ARG A 262 -17.23 6.67 11.78
N GLN A 263 -17.61 5.46 11.40
CA GLN A 263 -16.72 4.47 10.79
C GLN A 263 -16.85 4.55 9.28
N PHE A 264 -15.74 4.43 8.57
CA PHE A 264 -15.69 4.37 7.12
C PHE A 264 -14.90 3.14 6.71
N ASP A 265 -15.45 2.37 5.78
CA ASP A 265 -14.80 1.21 5.20
C ASP A 265 -14.87 1.21 3.67
N ILE A 266 -13.97 0.43 3.06
CA ILE A 266 -13.82 0.30 1.61
C ILE A 266 -13.81 -1.17 1.24
N GLY A 267 -14.57 -1.54 0.22
CA GLY A 267 -14.45 -2.84 -0.43
C GLY A 267 -13.15 -2.95 -1.22
N LEU A 268 -12.47 -4.08 -1.14
CA LEU A 268 -11.35 -4.43 -2.01
C LEU A 268 -11.55 -5.87 -2.49
N MET A 269 -11.39 -6.07 -3.81
CA MET A 269 -11.39 -7.40 -4.41
C MET A 269 -10.24 -7.51 -5.40
N VAL A 270 -9.47 -8.58 -5.29
CA VAL A 270 -8.47 -8.98 -6.29
C VAL A 270 -8.81 -10.38 -6.75
N TRP A 271 -8.91 -10.60 -8.07
CA TRP A 271 -9.20 -11.90 -8.64
C TRP A 271 -8.53 -12.09 -10.00
N LYS A 272 -8.36 -13.34 -10.38
CA LYS A 272 -7.84 -13.75 -11.68
C LYS A 272 -9.02 -13.89 -12.64
N ASP A 273 -8.99 -13.11 -13.72
CA ASP A 273 -9.95 -13.24 -14.82
C ASP A 273 -9.76 -14.62 -15.51
N PRO A 274 -10.79 -15.48 -15.57
CA PRO A 274 -10.69 -16.77 -16.25
C PRO A 274 -10.40 -16.66 -17.75
N LYS A 275 -10.77 -15.55 -18.40
CA LYS A 275 -10.65 -15.38 -19.86
C LYS A 275 -9.22 -15.06 -20.30
N HIS A 276 -8.55 -14.12 -19.64
CA HIS A 276 -7.18 -13.70 -20.01
C HIS A 276 -6.12 -14.06 -18.96
N GLY A 277 -6.52 -14.65 -17.82
CA GLY A 277 -5.63 -15.04 -16.72
C GLY A 277 -5.02 -13.86 -15.94
N HIS A 278 -5.43 -12.63 -16.20
CA HIS A 278 -4.87 -11.42 -15.58
C HIS A 278 -5.48 -11.18 -14.19
N TRP A 279 -4.69 -10.62 -13.27
CA TRP A 279 -5.16 -10.28 -11.92
C TRP A 279 -5.77 -8.89 -11.92
N TRP A 280 -7.07 -8.78 -11.69
CA TRP A 280 -7.81 -7.54 -11.64
C TRP A 280 -7.96 -7.02 -10.22
N LEU A 281 -8.00 -5.70 -10.07
CA LEU A 281 -8.22 -4.98 -8.83
C LEU A 281 -9.50 -4.16 -8.92
N GLU A 282 -10.38 -4.35 -7.96
CA GLU A 282 -11.59 -3.57 -7.76
C GLU A 282 -11.58 -2.89 -6.39
N PHE A 283 -12.16 -1.68 -6.36
CA PHE A 283 -12.23 -0.80 -5.20
C PHE A 283 -13.68 -0.37 -4.93
N GLY A 284 -14.04 -0.25 -3.65
CA GLY A 284 -15.37 0.20 -3.23
C GLY A 284 -16.50 -0.69 -3.77
N SER A 285 -17.58 -0.07 -4.20
CA SER A 285 -18.80 -0.72 -4.69
C SER A 285 -18.74 -1.07 -6.18
N GLY A 286 -17.66 -1.74 -6.62
CA GLY A 286 -17.53 -2.24 -8.01
C GLY A 286 -16.58 -1.45 -8.94
N LEU A 287 -15.81 -0.47 -8.45
CA LEU A 287 -14.93 0.33 -9.30
C LEU A 287 -13.69 -0.48 -9.75
N LEU A 288 -13.67 -0.92 -11.01
CA LEU A 288 -12.51 -1.59 -11.61
C LEU A 288 -11.33 -0.62 -11.73
N VAL A 289 -10.29 -0.81 -10.93
CA VAL A 289 -9.11 0.06 -10.91
C VAL A 289 -8.21 -0.24 -12.11
N GLY A 290 -7.92 -1.51 -12.35
CA GLY A 290 -6.93 -1.96 -13.32
C GLY A 290 -6.51 -3.42 -13.10
N TYR A 291 -5.43 -3.85 -13.75
CA TYR A 291 -4.93 -5.22 -13.67
C TYR A 291 -3.41 -5.35 -13.74
N TRP A 292 -2.91 -6.48 -13.24
CA TRP A 292 -1.57 -7.01 -13.51
C TRP A 292 -1.66 -8.18 -14.50
N ALA A 293 -0.88 -8.11 -15.57
CA ALA A 293 -0.80 -9.22 -16.53
C ALA A 293 -0.07 -10.43 -15.91
N ALA A 294 -0.55 -11.65 -16.20
CA ALA A 294 -0.08 -12.88 -15.56
C ALA A 294 1.43 -13.14 -15.68
N PHE A 295 2.03 -12.74 -16.80
CA PHE A 295 3.47 -12.94 -17.07
C PHE A 295 4.38 -12.11 -16.14
N LEU A 296 3.85 -11.08 -15.46
CA LEU A 296 4.60 -10.28 -14.49
C LEU A 296 4.99 -11.09 -13.25
N PHE A 297 4.41 -12.28 -13.06
CA PHE A 297 4.61 -13.09 -11.89
C PHE A 297 5.21 -14.45 -12.22
N SER A 298 6.03 -14.95 -11.29
CA SER A 298 6.44 -16.35 -11.24
C SER A 298 5.34 -17.19 -10.57
N HIS A 299 5.20 -17.04 -9.25
CA HIS A 299 4.31 -17.86 -8.43
C HIS A 299 2.83 -17.52 -8.61
N LEU A 300 2.49 -16.25 -8.77
CA LEU A 300 1.12 -15.78 -9.03
C LEU A 300 0.67 -16.02 -10.48
N ARG A 301 1.48 -16.65 -11.34
CA ARG A 301 1.16 -16.82 -12.76
C ARG A 301 -0.11 -17.63 -12.99
N SER A 302 -0.30 -18.70 -12.23
CA SER A 302 -1.44 -19.62 -12.36
C SER A 302 -2.52 -19.35 -11.30
N HIS A 303 -2.16 -19.44 -10.02
CA HIS A 303 -3.04 -19.21 -8.87
C HIS A 303 -2.20 -18.80 -7.66
N ALA A 304 -2.85 -18.40 -6.58
CA ALA A 304 -2.25 -18.26 -5.26
C ALA A 304 -2.36 -19.59 -4.47
N ASN A 305 -1.53 -19.75 -3.44
CA ASN A 305 -1.50 -20.89 -2.51
C ASN A 305 -1.74 -20.47 -1.03
N MET A 306 -1.91 -19.17 -0.80
CA MET A 306 -2.24 -18.59 0.49
C MET A 306 -3.02 -17.30 0.24
N VAL A 307 -3.97 -16.96 1.09
CA VAL A 307 -4.57 -15.62 1.17
C VAL A 307 -4.35 -15.06 2.57
N GLN A 308 -4.00 -13.78 2.69
CA GLN A 308 -3.77 -13.12 3.99
C GLN A 308 -4.29 -11.67 4.00
N PHE A 309 -4.93 -11.29 5.11
CA PHE A 309 -5.37 -9.92 5.43
C PHE A 309 -4.84 -9.49 6.79
N GLY A 310 -4.72 -8.18 7.03
CA GLY A 310 -4.40 -7.62 8.34
C GLY A 310 -3.36 -6.50 8.29
N GLY A 311 -2.75 -6.23 9.44
CA GLY A 311 -1.75 -5.17 9.60
C GLY A 311 -0.31 -5.66 9.54
N GLU A 312 0.58 -4.73 9.20
CA GLU A 312 2.03 -4.87 9.25
C GLU A 312 2.60 -3.51 9.62
N ILE A 313 3.61 -3.49 10.50
CA ILE A 313 4.39 -2.30 10.87
C ILE A 313 5.87 -2.62 10.77
N VAL A 314 6.72 -1.59 10.69
CA VAL A 314 8.18 -1.74 10.83
C VAL A 314 8.62 -1.18 12.19
N ASN A 315 9.11 -2.07 13.06
CA ASN A 315 9.76 -1.75 14.33
C ASN A 315 11.27 -1.80 14.16
N THR A 316 11.92 -0.64 14.06
CA THR A 316 13.39 -0.59 13.93
C THR A 316 14.10 -0.63 15.29
N ARG A 317 13.36 -0.48 16.40
CA ARG A 317 13.89 -0.23 17.75
C ARG A 317 15.00 0.83 17.78
N SER A 318 14.88 1.86 16.95
CA SER A 318 15.90 2.92 16.76
C SER A 318 16.29 3.67 18.04
N LEU A 319 15.45 3.63 19.07
CA LEU A 319 15.66 4.26 20.37
C LEU A 319 15.92 3.24 21.52
N GLY A 320 16.19 1.97 21.17
CA GLY A 320 16.44 0.88 22.13
C GLY A 320 15.19 0.20 22.70
N PHE A 321 14.01 0.73 22.43
CA PHE A 321 12.70 0.23 22.89
C PHE A 321 11.74 -0.04 21.72
N HIS A 322 10.59 -0.67 21.98
CA HIS A 322 9.59 -0.93 20.95
C HIS A 322 9.01 0.35 20.34
N THR A 323 8.79 0.39 19.02
CA THR A 323 8.15 1.54 18.36
C THR A 323 6.77 1.88 18.95
N SER A 324 6.46 3.18 19.05
CA SER A 324 5.11 3.69 19.37
C SER A 324 4.21 3.80 18.13
N THR A 325 4.61 3.14 17.02
CA THR A 325 3.86 3.17 15.76
C THR A 325 2.61 2.33 15.90
N GLN A 326 1.47 2.94 15.57
CA GLN A 326 0.16 2.34 15.73
C GLN A 326 -0.17 1.42 14.55
N MET A 327 -0.82 0.28 14.84
CA MET A 327 -1.40 -0.57 13.82
C MET A 327 -2.92 -0.37 13.79
N GLY A 328 -3.49 -0.23 12.58
CA GLY A 328 -4.92 0.01 12.40
C GLY A 328 -5.35 1.35 13.02
N SER A 329 -6.17 1.29 14.06
CA SER A 329 -6.66 2.45 14.81
C SER A 329 -5.76 2.87 15.98
N GLY A 330 -4.71 2.08 16.28
CA GLY A 330 -3.94 2.22 17.52
C GLY A 330 -4.63 1.63 18.76
N ARG A 331 -5.78 0.98 18.60
CA ARG A 331 -6.52 0.28 19.66
C ARG A 331 -6.40 -1.23 19.50
N PHE A 332 -6.49 -1.95 20.61
CA PHE A 332 -6.45 -3.41 20.60
C PHE A 332 -7.77 -3.98 20.06
N ALA A 333 -7.70 -5.12 19.36
CA ALA A 333 -8.80 -5.88 18.81
C ALA A 333 -9.93 -6.16 19.80
N ARG A 334 -9.60 -6.34 21.09
CA ARG A 334 -10.58 -6.51 22.18
C ARG A 334 -11.50 -5.30 22.39
N GLU A 335 -11.15 -4.11 21.91
CA GLU A 335 -11.97 -2.90 22.03
C GLU A 335 -13.15 -2.86 21.02
N GLY A 336 -13.14 -3.72 19.99
CA GLY A 336 -14.28 -3.97 19.10
C GLY A 336 -14.69 -2.80 18.20
N PHE A 337 -15.94 -2.85 17.71
CA PHE A 337 -16.48 -1.88 16.75
C PHE A 337 -16.43 -0.44 17.28
N GLY A 338 -16.17 0.52 16.40
CA GLY A 338 -16.02 1.93 16.75
C GLY A 338 -14.67 2.29 17.39
N LYS A 339 -13.82 1.32 17.74
CA LYS A 339 -12.53 1.55 18.41
C LYS A 339 -11.37 0.83 17.73
N ALA A 340 -11.47 -0.48 17.54
CA ALA A 340 -10.46 -1.29 16.87
C ALA A 340 -10.57 -1.17 15.34
N ALA A 341 -9.47 -1.43 14.62
CA ALA A 341 -9.54 -1.59 13.18
C ALA A 341 -10.11 -2.97 12.81
N TYR A 342 -10.76 -3.08 11.65
CA TYR A 342 -11.38 -4.33 11.23
C TYR A 342 -11.28 -4.61 9.72
N PHE A 343 -11.37 -5.90 9.41
CA PHE A 343 -11.82 -6.39 8.11
C PHE A 343 -13.09 -7.22 8.31
N ARG A 344 -14.06 -7.11 7.40
CA ARG A 344 -15.32 -7.87 7.39
C ARG A 344 -15.64 -8.41 6.00
N ASN A 345 -16.61 -9.32 5.90
CA ASN A 345 -16.99 -10.00 4.65
C ASN A 345 -15.79 -10.64 3.92
N LEU A 346 -14.94 -11.35 4.66
CA LEU A 346 -13.80 -12.09 4.10
C LEU A 346 -14.29 -13.25 3.22
N GLN A 347 -13.87 -13.25 1.96
CA GLN A 347 -14.14 -14.30 0.97
C GLN A 347 -12.90 -14.57 0.10
N THR A 348 -12.82 -15.75 -0.50
CA THR A 348 -11.86 -16.08 -1.57
C THR A 348 -12.59 -16.31 -2.89
N VAL A 349 -11.85 -16.37 -4.00
CA VAL A 349 -12.37 -16.79 -5.30
C VAL A 349 -11.80 -18.16 -5.65
N ASP A 350 -12.65 -19.10 -6.01
CA ASP A 350 -12.29 -20.46 -6.43
C ASP A 350 -11.94 -20.55 -7.93
N TRP A 351 -11.59 -21.76 -8.38
CA TRP A 351 -11.20 -22.04 -9.77
C TRP A 351 -12.35 -21.87 -10.78
N ASP A 352 -13.60 -22.01 -10.32
CA ASP A 352 -14.84 -21.81 -11.10
C ASP A 352 -15.29 -20.33 -11.13
N ASN A 353 -14.47 -19.43 -10.60
CA ASN A 353 -14.74 -18.00 -10.45
C ASN A 353 -15.98 -17.70 -9.59
N ASN A 354 -16.18 -18.43 -8.49
CA ASN A 354 -17.21 -18.15 -7.48
C ASN A 354 -16.57 -17.47 -6.25
N LEU A 355 -17.28 -16.52 -5.63
CA LEU A 355 -16.94 -16.02 -4.30
C LEU A 355 -17.38 -17.03 -3.24
N VAL A 356 -16.41 -17.58 -2.50
CA VAL A 356 -16.65 -18.59 -1.45
C VAL A 356 -16.17 -18.09 -0.08
N PRO A 357 -16.83 -18.47 1.02
CA PRO A 357 -16.35 -18.15 2.36
C PRO A 357 -15.07 -18.95 2.67
N PHE A 358 -14.23 -18.39 3.53
CA PHE A 358 -13.09 -19.11 4.10
C PHE A 358 -13.53 -20.35 4.87
N LYS A 359 -12.72 -21.41 4.83
CA LYS A 359 -12.97 -22.67 5.53
C LYS A 359 -12.21 -22.73 6.86
N ASN A 360 -10.92 -22.40 6.85
CA ASN A 360 -9.95 -22.66 7.91
C ASN A 360 -9.00 -21.46 8.14
N LEU A 361 -9.55 -20.28 8.47
CA LEU A 361 -8.73 -19.11 8.83
C LEU A 361 -7.87 -19.37 10.07
N ARG A 362 -6.60 -19.00 9.95
CA ARG A 362 -5.60 -19.00 11.02
C ARG A 362 -5.26 -17.56 11.38
N LEU A 363 -5.00 -17.31 12.66
CA LEU A 363 -4.58 -16.01 13.17
C LEU A 363 -3.09 -16.03 13.49
N LEU A 364 -2.40 -14.93 13.24
CA LEU A 364 -1.01 -14.69 13.63
C LEU A 364 -0.88 -13.26 14.17
N ALA A 365 -0.28 -13.12 15.35
CA ALA A 365 0.20 -11.85 15.86
C ALA A 365 1.60 -12.06 16.43
N ASP A 366 2.62 -11.42 15.84
CA ASP A 366 4.02 -11.67 16.19
C ASP A 366 4.34 -11.23 17.63
N HIS A 367 3.75 -10.10 18.06
CA HIS A 367 3.80 -9.64 19.44
C HIS A 367 2.41 -9.19 19.92
N SER A 368 1.61 -10.13 20.41
CA SER A 368 0.23 -9.90 20.87
C SER A 368 0.06 -8.81 21.95
N ASN A 369 1.09 -8.54 22.76
CA ASN A 369 1.08 -7.45 23.73
C ASN A 369 1.25 -6.05 23.11
N CYS A 370 1.75 -5.98 21.87
CA CYS A 370 1.98 -4.74 21.11
C CYS A 370 0.84 -4.49 20.12
N TYR A 371 0.43 -5.55 19.43
CA TYR A 371 -0.67 -5.59 18.45
C TYR A 371 -1.39 -6.93 18.55
N ASP A 372 -2.69 -6.95 18.85
CA ASP A 372 -3.49 -8.18 18.94
C ASP A 372 -4.48 -8.30 17.76
N ILE A 373 -5.10 -9.48 17.69
CA ILE A 373 -6.06 -9.83 16.65
C ILE A 373 -7.13 -10.76 17.23
N ARG A 374 -8.39 -10.57 16.83
CA ARG A 374 -9.53 -11.37 17.28
C ARG A 374 -10.55 -11.55 16.17
N GLN A 375 -10.78 -12.80 15.76
CA GLN A 375 -11.80 -13.14 14.77
C GLN A 375 -13.21 -13.19 15.36
N GLY A 376 -14.21 -13.09 14.49
CA GLY A 376 -15.61 -13.35 14.77
C GLY A 376 -16.38 -13.72 13.51
N ARG A 377 -17.63 -14.17 13.68
CA ARG A 377 -18.54 -14.48 12.59
C ARG A 377 -19.98 -14.15 13.00
N ASN A 378 -20.71 -13.48 12.12
CA ASN A 378 -22.16 -13.25 12.23
C ASN A 378 -22.74 -12.97 10.83
N ASP A 379 -24.06 -12.93 10.70
CA ASP A 379 -24.72 -12.86 9.39
C ASP A 379 -24.61 -11.48 8.72
N VAL A 380 -24.30 -10.42 9.48
CA VAL A 380 -24.21 -9.03 8.98
C VAL A 380 -22.79 -8.68 8.49
N TRP A 381 -21.78 -9.25 9.14
CA TRP A 381 -20.35 -9.01 8.87
C TRP A 381 -19.65 -10.20 8.20
N GLY A 382 -20.40 -11.29 7.95
CA GLY A 382 -19.85 -12.56 7.50
C GLY A 382 -18.77 -13.06 8.45
N THR A 383 -17.67 -13.55 7.89
CA THR A 383 -16.43 -13.77 8.63
C THR A 383 -15.64 -12.46 8.70
N TYR A 384 -15.21 -12.07 9.90
CA TYR A 384 -14.53 -10.80 10.17
C TYR A 384 -13.46 -10.94 11.25
N PHE A 385 -12.61 -9.92 11.39
CA PHE A 385 -11.70 -9.81 12.54
C PHE A 385 -11.42 -8.35 12.90
N TYR A 386 -11.19 -8.12 14.19
CA TYR A 386 -10.58 -6.90 14.70
C TYR A 386 -9.07 -7.11 14.84
N TYR A 387 -8.29 -6.06 14.58
CA TYR A 387 -6.84 -6.06 14.74
C TYR A 387 -6.33 -4.67 15.13
N GLY A 388 -5.14 -4.63 15.72
CA GLY A 388 -4.39 -3.39 15.93
C GLY A 388 -3.74 -3.31 17.30
N GLY A 389 -3.20 -2.13 17.60
CA GLY A 389 -2.59 -1.85 18.89
C GLY A 389 -1.74 -0.58 18.86
N PRO A 390 -1.37 -0.06 20.05
CA PRO A 390 -0.61 1.18 20.17
C PRO A 390 0.87 1.01 19.84
N GLY A 391 1.37 -0.22 19.66
CA GLY A 391 2.79 -0.52 19.73
C GLY A 391 3.25 -0.42 21.18
N ARG A 392 4.22 0.45 21.45
CA ARG A 392 4.83 0.65 22.77
C ARG A 392 3.78 0.89 23.86
N ASN A 393 3.78 0.07 24.90
CA ASN A 393 2.91 0.19 26.07
C ASN A 393 3.49 -0.59 27.28
N VAL A 394 2.83 -0.57 28.43
CA VAL A 394 3.35 -1.22 29.67
C VAL A 394 3.56 -2.74 29.56
N ARG A 395 2.92 -3.42 28.59
CA ARG A 395 3.14 -4.86 28.28
C ARG A 395 4.05 -5.08 27.07
N CYS A 396 4.51 -4.00 26.43
CA CYS A 396 5.34 -3.98 25.23
C CYS A 396 6.31 -2.77 25.30
N PRO A 397 7.38 -2.86 26.12
CA PRO A 397 8.15 -1.69 26.58
C PRO A 397 9.12 -1.05 25.58
#